data_AF-B7VDR2-F1
#
_entry.id   AF-B7VDR2-F1
#
_cell.length_a   1.000
_cell.length_b   1.000
_cell.length_c   1.000
_cell.angle_alpha   90.00
_cell.angle_beta   90.00
_cell.angle_gamma   90.00
#
_symmetry.space_group_name_H-M   'P 1'
#
loop_
_entity.id
_entity.type
_entity.pdbx_description
1 polymer ?
#
loop_
_entity_poly.entity_id
_entity_poly.type
_entity_poly.pdbx_seq_one_letter_code
_entity_poly.pdbx_strand_id
1 'polypeptide(L)'
;MQTVGTQHEQAFPIGSRVLVSALCAGWRNDFFGVVCSEPEPVQTMQDQDYFYWVQFDSAQHDLSQDGPYYKGQILGQCLAPVQTTPAVG
;
A
#
# COMPACT_ATOMS: atom_id res chain seq x y z
N MET A 1 -13.29 24.74 16.15
CA MET A 1 -13.59 24.25 14.79
C MET A 1 -12.50 23.25 14.45
N GLN A 2 -12.82 21.97 14.47
CA GLN A 2 -11.87 20.90 14.15
C GLN A 2 -11.86 20.75 12.63
N THR A 3 -10.73 21.02 12.00
CA THR A 3 -10.49 20.72 10.59
C THR A 3 -10.36 19.21 10.46
N VAL A 4 -11.41 18.57 9.95
CA VAL A 4 -11.35 17.19 9.45
C VAL A 4 -10.50 17.28 8.18
N GLY A 5 -9.21 16.98 8.30
CA GLY A 5 -8.30 16.92 7.16
C GLY A 5 -8.73 15.77 6.26
N THR A 6 -9.14 16.10 5.05
CA THR A 6 -9.36 15.16 3.95
C THR A 6 -8.08 14.34 3.76
N GLN A 7 -8.11 13.04 4.01
CA GLN A 7 -6.98 12.10 3.85
C GLN A 7 -6.66 11.88 2.35
N HIS A 8 -6.18 12.90 1.64
CA HIS A 8 -5.88 12.84 0.19
C HIS A 8 -4.40 13.07 -0.17
N GLU A 9 -3.47 13.15 0.80
CA GLU A 9 -2.10 13.62 0.50
C GLU A 9 -0.96 12.82 1.12
N GLN A 10 -1.21 11.71 1.81
CA GLN A 10 -0.08 10.97 2.39
C GLN A 10 0.53 10.01 1.38
N ALA A 11 1.46 10.53 0.58
CA ALA A 11 2.39 9.69 -0.15
C ALA A 11 3.14 8.80 0.85
N PHE A 12 3.34 7.51 0.53
CA PHE A 12 4.12 6.61 1.36
C PHE A 12 5.61 6.77 1.04
N PRO A 13 6.46 7.29 1.94
CA PRO A 13 7.89 7.33 1.70
C PRO A 13 8.50 5.95 1.49
N ILE A 14 9.62 5.87 0.78
CA ILE A 14 10.47 4.67 0.75
C ILE A 14 10.80 4.24 2.18
N GLY A 15 10.67 2.94 2.47
CA GLY A 15 10.85 2.35 3.80
C GLY A 15 9.58 2.32 4.64
N SER A 16 8.47 2.93 4.18
CA SER A 16 7.21 2.90 4.91
C SER A 16 6.65 1.48 5.04
N ARG A 17 6.23 1.15 6.26
CA ARG A 17 5.52 -0.07 6.56
C ARG A 17 4.04 0.06 6.18
N VAL A 18 3.56 -0.83 5.33
CA VAL A 18 2.20 -0.78 4.80
C VAL A 18 1.48 -2.12 4.93
N LEU A 19 0.17 -2.06 5.09
CA LEU A 19 -0.75 -3.16 4.86
C LEU A 19 -1.31 -3.03 3.44
N VAL A 20 -1.19 -4.08 2.64
CA VAL A 20 -1.79 -4.20 1.31
C VAL A 20 -3.16 -4.85 1.45
N SER A 21 -4.20 -4.19 0.96
CA SER A 21 -5.55 -4.75 0.94
C SER A 21 -5.76 -5.69 -0.25
N ALA A 22 -6.06 -6.96 0.02
CA ALA A 22 -6.35 -7.98 -0.99
C ALA A 22 -7.58 -7.63 -1.83
N LEU A 23 -8.65 -7.17 -1.17
CA LEU A 23 -9.90 -6.82 -1.85
C LEU A 23 -9.73 -5.66 -2.83
N CYS A 24 -8.79 -4.75 -2.56
CA CYS A 24 -8.50 -3.63 -3.44
C CYS A 24 -7.48 -3.99 -4.52
N ALA A 25 -6.42 -4.73 -4.17
CA ALA A 25 -5.26 -4.94 -5.03
C ALA A 25 -5.23 -6.30 -5.76
N GLY A 26 -6.29 -7.11 -5.65
CA GLY A 26 -6.41 -8.37 -6.41
C GLY A 26 -5.57 -9.52 -5.85
N TRP A 27 -5.30 -9.50 -4.54
CA TRP A 27 -4.56 -10.55 -3.85
C TRP A 27 -5.49 -11.45 -3.05
N ARG A 28 -4.97 -12.60 -2.60
CA ARG A 28 -5.74 -13.56 -1.82
C ARG A 28 -6.04 -13.13 -0.40
N ASN A 29 -5.04 -12.56 0.25
CA ASN A 29 -5.10 -12.17 1.65
C ASN A 29 -4.54 -10.76 1.78
N ASP A 30 -4.98 -10.04 2.80
CA ASP A 30 -4.26 -8.85 3.22
C ASP A 30 -2.88 -9.28 3.73
N PHE A 31 -1.84 -8.52 3.38
CA PHE A 31 -0.48 -8.81 3.83
C PHE A 31 0.32 -7.54 4.02
N PHE A 32 1.39 -7.65 4.79
CA PHE A 32 2.28 -6.54 5.04
C PHE A 32 3.46 -6.51 4.05
N GLY A 33 3.96 -5.31 3.82
CA GLY A 33 5.17 -5.09 3.04
C GLY A 33 5.83 -3.75 3.37
N VAL A 34 6.84 -3.42 2.60
CA VAL A 34 7.61 -2.18 2.72
C VAL A 34 7.68 -1.48 1.36
N VAL A 35 7.36 -0.20 1.34
CA VAL A 35 7.48 0.62 0.12
C VAL A 35 8.96 0.74 -0.27
N CYS A 36 9.27 0.43 -1.52
CA CYS A 36 10.65 0.39 -2.03
C CYS A 36 10.86 1.20 -3.31
N SER A 37 9.93 2.10 -3.65
CA SER A 37 10.08 3.10 -4.71
C SER A 37 9.52 4.45 -4.30
N GLU A 38 9.90 5.49 -5.04
CA GLU A 38 9.15 6.73 -5.08
C GLU A 38 7.73 6.49 -5.65
N PRO A 39 6.74 7.34 -5.32
CA PRO A 39 5.40 7.30 -5.92
C PRO A 39 5.45 7.57 -7.42
N GLU A 40 4.82 6.71 -8.21
CA GLU A 40 4.68 6.88 -9.66
C GLU A 40 3.25 7.38 -9.96
N PRO A 41 3.06 8.62 -10.47
CA PRO A 41 1.73 9.16 -10.69
C PRO A 41 0.97 8.34 -11.75
N VAL A 42 -0.29 8.03 -11.45
CA VAL A 42 -1.21 7.37 -12.38
C VAL A 42 -2.49 8.19 -12.51
N GLN A 43 -2.95 8.32 -13.75
CA GLN A 43 -4.24 8.92 -14.04
C GLN A 43 -5.33 7.88 -13.87
N THR A 44 -6.16 8.02 -12.84
CA THR A 44 -7.36 7.19 -12.67
C THR A 44 -8.58 7.92 -13.25
N MET A 45 -9.70 7.21 -13.40
CA MET A 45 -10.96 7.82 -13.85
C MET A 45 -11.55 8.81 -12.84
N GLN A 46 -11.16 8.71 -11.56
CA GLN A 46 -11.77 9.47 -10.47
C GLN A 46 -10.89 10.62 -9.99
N ASP A 47 -9.56 10.44 -9.94
CA ASP A 47 -8.57 11.48 -9.58
C ASP A 47 -7.13 11.02 -9.93
N GLN A 48 -6.12 11.86 -9.62
CA GLN A 48 -4.73 11.42 -9.60
C GLN A 48 -4.47 10.51 -8.40
N ASP A 49 -3.87 9.35 -8.63
CA ASP A 49 -3.34 8.47 -7.58
C ASP A 49 -1.87 8.13 -7.92
N TYR A 50 -1.25 7.28 -7.12
CA TYR A 50 0.13 6.86 -7.28
C TYR A 50 0.26 5.35 -7.19
N PHE A 51 1.09 4.77 -8.05
CA PHE A 51 1.61 3.43 -7.87
C PHE A 51 2.84 3.45 -6.97
N TYR A 52 2.95 2.43 -6.12
CA TYR A 52 4.10 2.18 -5.27
C TYR A 52 4.60 0.76 -5.51
N TRP A 53 5.90 0.57 -5.62
CA TRP A 53 6.47 -0.75 -5.50
C TRP A 53 6.57 -1.14 -4.03
N VAL A 54 5.98 -2.28 -3.68
CA VAL A 54 6.00 -2.83 -2.32
C VAL A 54 6.73 -4.16 -2.34
N GLN A 55 7.78 -4.26 -1.52
CA GLN A 55 8.43 -5.53 -1.20
C GLN A 55 7.60 -6.24 -0.13
N PHE A 56 7.20 -7.49 -0.38
CA PHE A 56 6.36 -8.26 0.53
C PHE A 56 7.20 -8.96 1.58
N ASP A 57 6.66 -9.12 2.79
CA ASP A 57 7.32 -9.87 3.86
C ASP A 57 7.41 -11.36 3.58
N SER A 58 6.36 -11.88 2.95
CA SER A 58 6.23 -13.26 2.56
C SER A 58 5.68 -13.33 1.14
N ALA A 59 6.02 -14.41 0.45
CA ALA A 59 5.60 -14.64 -0.92
C ALA A 59 4.07 -14.70 -1.02
N GLN A 60 3.49 -13.98 -1.98
CA GLN A 60 2.04 -13.85 -2.16
C GLN A 60 1.57 -14.45 -3.49
N HIS A 61 0.32 -14.86 -3.51
CA HIS A 61 -0.38 -15.30 -4.72
C HIS A 61 -1.55 -14.35 -4.99
N ASP A 62 -1.79 -14.06 -6.26
CA ASP A 62 -2.96 -13.30 -6.68
C ASP A 62 -4.23 -14.18 -6.71
N LEU A 63 -5.35 -13.59 -7.13
CA LEU A 63 -6.62 -14.31 -7.24
C LEU A 63 -6.63 -15.39 -8.33
N SER A 64 -5.77 -15.34 -9.36
CA SER A 64 -5.64 -16.40 -10.37
C SER A 64 -4.76 -17.56 -9.93
N GLN A 65 -4.18 -17.50 -8.72
CA GLN A 65 -3.21 -18.45 -8.15
C GLN A 65 -1.78 -18.29 -8.70
N ASP A 66 -1.52 -17.26 -9.49
CA ASP A 66 -0.20 -17.04 -10.02
C ASP A 66 0.75 -16.55 -8.92
N GLY A 67 2.05 -16.76 -9.12
CA GLY A 67 3.10 -16.48 -8.14
C GLY A 67 3.95 -17.72 -7.79
N PRO A 68 4.66 -17.71 -6.66
CA PRO A 68 4.64 -16.67 -5.63
C PRO A 68 5.40 -15.40 -6.04
N TYR A 69 4.81 -14.25 -5.73
CA TYR A 69 5.43 -12.93 -5.90
C TYR A 69 6.02 -12.44 -4.59
N TYR A 70 7.18 -11.77 -4.66
CA TYR A 70 7.84 -11.15 -3.51
C TYR A 70 7.77 -9.62 -3.55
N LYS A 71 7.27 -9.07 -4.65
CA LYS A 71 7.18 -7.64 -4.90
C LYS A 71 6.07 -7.40 -5.90
N GLY A 72 5.36 -6.29 -5.75
CA GLY A 72 4.31 -5.88 -6.69
C GLY A 72 4.17 -4.37 -6.76
N GLN A 73 3.62 -3.89 -7.87
CA GLN A 73 3.20 -2.51 -8.02
C GLN A 73 1.77 -2.41 -7.49
N ILE A 74 1.56 -1.59 -6.46
CA ILE A 74 0.30 -1.48 -5.72
C ILE A 74 -0.19 -0.04 -5.80
N LEU A 75 -1.47 0.13 -6.07
CA LEU A 75 -2.11 1.45 -6.11
C LEU A 75 -2.23 2.03 -4.69
N GLY A 76 -1.96 3.32 -4.52
CA GLY A 76 -1.91 4.01 -3.23
C GLY A 76 -3.18 3.82 -2.39
N GLN A 77 -4.36 3.89 -3.01
CA GLN A 77 -5.64 3.63 -2.33
C GLN A 77 -5.80 2.22 -1.74
N CYS A 78 -4.97 1.25 -2.17
CA CYS A 78 -4.98 -0.12 -1.66
C CYS A 78 -3.99 -0.33 -0.51
N LEU A 79 -3.29 0.73 -0.07
CA LEU A 79 -2.32 0.70 1.02
C LEU A 79 -2.89 1.41 2.25
N ALA A 80 -2.61 0.84 3.42
CA ALA A 80 -2.85 1.48 4.71
C ALA A 80 -1.54 1.58 5.51
N PRO A 81 -1.26 2.71 6.18
CA PRO A 81 -0.10 2.83 7.04
C PRO A 81 -0.26 1.91 8.26
N VAL A 82 0.81 1.19 8.61
CA VAL A 82 0.82 0.43 9.87
C VAL A 82 1.16 1.42 10.99
N GLN A 83 0.18 1.68 11.86
CA GLN A 83 0.42 2.48 13.05
C GLN A 83 1.41 1.75 13.97
N THR A 84 2.61 2.30 14.13
CA THR A 84 3.49 1.92 15.23
C THR A 84 2.97 2.62 16.48
N THR A 85 2.23 1.89 17.32
CA THR A 85 1.93 2.36 18.67
C THR A 85 3.28 2.59 19.38
N PRO A 86 3.61 3.80 19.86
CA PRO A 86 4.81 3.99 20.65
C PRO A 86 4.67 3.13 21.91
N ALA A 87 5.63 2.24 22.16
CA ALA A 87 5.73 1.58 23.45
C ALA A 87 5.97 2.69 24.50
N VAL A 88 4.96 2.94 25.34
CA VAL A 88 5.11 3.82 26.50
C VAL A 88 6.11 3.14 27.44
N GLY A 89 7.24 3.80 27.65
CA GLY A 89 8.29 3.38 28.59
C GLY A 89 7.92 3.57 30.05
#